data_AF-A0AA88YK50-F1
#
_entry.id   AF-A0AA88YK50-F1
#
_cell.length_a   1.000
_cell.length_b   1.000
_cell.length_c   1.000
_cell.angle_alpha   90.00
_cell.angle_beta   90.00
_cell.angle_gamma   90.00
#
_symmetry.space_group_name_H-M   'P 1'
#
loop_
_entity.id
_entity.type
_entity.pdbx_description
1 polymer ?
#
loop_
_entity_poly.entity_id
_entity_poly.type
_entity_poly.pdbx_seq_one_letter_code
_entity_poly.pdbx_strand_id
1 'polypeptide(L)'
;MNVVHVDINTHEEGTGYTPLILAVLHGNRDIVENLLFYSAHVDVPDGKGNTPLHLAVWTGRQDLIHILLKDGAKVNMTNSDGDTPLHIACQVDIENRTQVINSLLRSSSDVGVRNKNNLLAIDIAAMYNRKDAVSELLDHAPYLSSTTSALVEASIRGYKDIVHLLLDYGVNPNLQDKDRQTCGLHEATRFARLEVAEILLKFGASSEIENEKKEVPFYVVHFVRSDSYVEKSSSTCIIFVFFDGPCPSSSDYPELPTLPEWTENSLDFCNECTAENPNTNLLDGQLDTFWVIPAVTQAWTILDLKYPHTLTGICIYSWDSTQMMKQFALQKADNTLGPWITVKTFYCDRKGSTDPTEPGIPQIFKDFTDTSQYWRINVLSNHGGLCTCFQAIKLFGADCRIKQMLDGYKMSKYSDAFFKAVSVISFYLIVFRN
;
A
#
# COMPACT_ATOMS: atom_id res chain seq x y z
N MET A 1 -28.65 -55.83 44.15
CA MET A 1 -28.02 -55.04 43.09
C MET A 1 -26.86 -54.29 43.73
N ASN A 2 -25.62 -54.58 43.36
CA ASN A 2 -24.49 -53.73 43.75
C ASN A 2 -24.69 -52.41 43.04
N VAL A 3 -25.10 -51.37 43.77
CA VAL A 3 -25.10 -50.01 43.24
C VAL A 3 -23.64 -49.63 43.13
N VAL A 4 -23.09 -49.73 41.91
CA VAL A 4 -21.76 -49.19 41.63
C VAL A 4 -21.90 -47.68 41.78
N HIS A 5 -21.28 -47.11 42.82
CA HIS A 5 -21.22 -45.67 42.99
C HIS A 5 -20.24 -45.15 41.93
N VAL A 6 -20.76 -44.78 40.77
CA VAL A 6 -19.95 -44.22 39.68
C VAL A 6 -19.53 -42.81 40.11
N ASP A 7 -18.23 -42.53 40.05
CA ASP A 7 -17.73 -41.16 40.23
C ASP A 7 -18.09 -40.34 38.99
N ILE A 8 -19.01 -39.39 39.17
CA ILE A 8 -19.50 -38.52 38.10
C ILE A 8 -18.42 -37.56 37.56
N ASN A 9 -17.36 -37.35 38.34
CA ASN A 9 -16.22 -36.49 38.01
C ASN A 9 -14.99 -37.27 37.54
N THR A 10 -15.18 -38.56 37.21
CA THR A 10 -14.14 -39.35 36.56
C THR A 10 -13.65 -38.66 35.29
N HIS A 11 -12.40 -38.90 34.90
CA HIS A 11 -11.81 -38.31 33.70
C HIS A 11 -10.98 -39.34 32.95
N GLU A 12 -10.97 -39.24 31.63
CA GLU A 12 -10.15 -40.10 30.77
C GLU A 12 -8.65 -39.79 30.97
N GLU A 13 -7.86 -40.85 31.18
CA GLU A 13 -6.40 -40.74 31.27
C GLU A 13 -5.83 -40.22 29.95
N GLY A 14 -5.12 -39.08 29.99
CA GLY A 14 -4.48 -38.46 28.83
C GLY A 14 -5.23 -37.23 28.32
N THR A 15 -6.53 -37.33 28.03
CA THR A 15 -7.33 -36.18 27.55
C THR A 15 -7.86 -35.32 28.68
N GLY A 16 -8.06 -35.89 29.88
CA GLY A 16 -8.71 -35.23 31.00
C GLY A 16 -10.22 -35.04 30.81
N TYR A 17 -10.84 -35.68 29.82
CA TYR A 17 -12.26 -35.50 29.55
C TYR A 17 -13.13 -36.14 30.64
N THR A 18 -13.93 -35.31 31.30
CA THR A 18 -15.01 -35.75 32.19
C THR A 18 -16.26 -36.13 31.41
N PRO A 19 -17.20 -36.91 31.99
CA PRO A 19 -18.52 -37.13 31.41
C PRO A 19 -19.23 -35.82 31.01
N LEU A 20 -19.06 -34.76 31.81
CA LEU A 20 -19.63 -33.45 31.53
C LEU A 20 -19.01 -32.80 30.29
N ILE A 21 -17.68 -32.86 30.16
CA ILE A 21 -16.97 -32.36 28.98
C ILE A 21 -17.42 -33.11 27.72
N LEU A 22 -17.51 -34.44 27.77
CA LEU A 22 -17.96 -35.24 26.63
C LEU A 22 -19.41 -34.88 26.24
N ALA A 23 -20.29 -34.69 27.22
CA ALA A 23 -21.67 -34.29 26.97
C ALA A 23 -21.76 -32.90 26.31
N VAL A 24 -20.91 -31.95 26.74
CA VAL A 24 -20.81 -30.61 26.15
C VAL A 24 -20.29 -30.67 24.71
N LEU A 25 -19.19 -31.39 24.46
CA LEU A 25 -18.61 -31.53 23.12
C LEU A 25 -19.59 -32.16 22.12
N HIS A 26 -20.42 -33.10 22.58
CA HIS A 26 -21.45 -33.72 21.76
C HIS A 26 -22.75 -32.91 21.68
N GLY A 27 -22.86 -31.78 22.37
CA GLY A 27 -24.06 -30.94 22.30
C GLY A 27 -25.29 -31.56 22.97
N ASN A 28 -25.10 -32.53 23.88
CA ASN A 28 -26.17 -33.33 24.48
C ASN A 28 -26.72 -32.64 25.72
N ARG A 29 -27.62 -31.68 25.51
CA ARG A 29 -28.26 -30.88 26.55
C ARG A 29 -28.80 -31.70 27.72
N ASP A 30 -29.59 -32.73 27.45
CA ASP A 30 -30.23 -33.55 28.49
C ASP A 30 -29.19 -34.25 29.38
N ILE A 31 -28.07 -34.69 28.79
CA ILE A 31 -26.98 -35.32 29.53
C ILE A 31 -26.25 -34.28 30.39
N VAL A 32 -26.00 -33.08 29.86
CA VAL A 32 -25.41 -31.98 30.61
C VAL A 32 -26.27 -31.62 31.82
N GLU A 33 -27.58 -31.40 31.64
CA GLU A 33 -28.50 -31.07 32.73
C GLU A 33 -28.56 -32.18 33.79
N ASN A 34 -28.61 -33.45 33.38
CA ASN A 34 -28.59 -34.58 34.31
C ASN A 34 -27.28 -34.69 35.09
N LEU A 35 -26.13 -34.49 34.43
CA LEU A 35 -24.83 -34.56 35.10
C LEU A 35 -24.68 -33.47 36.16
N LEU A 36 -25.09 -32.24 35.84
CA LEU A 36 -25.08 -31.12 36.80
C LEU A 36 -26.08 -31.35 37.93
N PHE A 37 -27.27 -31.89 37.63
CA PHE A 37 -28.26 -32.28 38.66
C PHE A 37 -27.68 -33.29 39.67
N TYR A 38 -26.87 -34.23 39.20
CA TYR A 38 -26.13 -35.18 40.04
C TYR A 38 -24.80 -34.63 40.58
N SER A 39 -24.63 -33.31 40.61
CA SER A 39 -23.48 -32.60 41.19
C SER A 39 -22.14 -32.88 40.51
N ALA A 40 -22.14 -33.08 39.19
CA ALA A 40 -20.91 -32.98 38.40
C ALA A 40 -20.27 -31.60 38.60
N HIS A 41 -18.96 -31.57 38.81
CA HIS A 41 -18.22 -30.33 39.00
C HIS A 41 -18.13 -29.57 37.67
N VAL A 42 -18.85 -28.44 37.60
CA VAL A 42 -19.02 -27.62 36.39
C VAL A 42 -17.72 -27.04 35.81
N ASP A 43 -16.66 -26.93 36.64
CA ASP A 43 -15.40 -26.27 36.30
C ASP A 43 -14.22 -27.23 36.09
N VAL A 44 -14.40 -28.55 36.11
CA VAL A 44 -13.26 -29.48 35.95
C VAL A 44 -12.67 -29.34 34.56
N PRO A 45 -11.38 -28.97 34.42
CA PRO A 45 -10.79 -28.75 33.11
C PRO A 45 -10.35 -30.06 32.44
N ASP A 46 -10.27 -30.05 31.11
CA ASP A 46 -9.56 -31.08 30.34
C ASP A 46 -8.02 -30.98 30.53
N GLY A 47 -7.27 -31.87 29.88
CA GLY A 47 -5.81 -31.88 29.89
C GLY A 47 -5.16 -30.65 29.26
N LYS A 48 -5.93 -29.78 28.58
CA LYS A 48 -5.50 -28.49 28.04
C LYS A 48 -5.98 -27.31 28.90
N GLY A 49 -6.55 -27.58 30.08
CA GLY A 49 -7.07 -26.53 30.96
C GLY A 49 -8.43 -25.98 30.55
N ASN A 50 -9.07 -26.49 29.48
CA ASN A 50 -10.38 -26.01 29.05
C ASN A 50 -11.47 -26.54 29.97
N THR A 51 -12.21 -25.65 30.59
CA THR A 51 -13.44 -26.02 31.34
C THR A 51 -14.57 -26.37 30.38
N PRO A 52 -15.64 -27.03 30.86
CA PRO A 52 -16.88 -27.21 30.09
C PRO A 52 -17.38 -25.91 29.45
N LEU A 53 -17.22 -24.75 30.10
CA LEU A 53 -17.61 -23.46 29.54
C LEU A 53 -16.77 -23.04 28.33
N HIS A 54 -15.45 -23.29 28.34
CA HIS A 54 -14.60 -23.04 27.16
C HIS A 54 -15.07 -23.85 25.96
N LEU A 55 -15.39 -25.13 26.18
CA LEU A 55 -15.80 -26.06 25.13
C LEU A 55 -17.22 -25.76 24.63
N ALA A 56 -18.13 -25.32 25.51
CA ALA A 56 -19.47 -24.86 25.12
C ALA A 56 -19.39 -23.60 24.23
N VAL A 57 -18.46 -22.68 24.55
CA VAL A 57 -18.17 -21.51 23.70
C VAL A 57 -17.54 -21.93 22.37
N TRP A 58 -16.57 -22.83 22.37
CA TRP A 58 -15.91 -23.33 21.17
C TRP A 58 -16.90 -23.97 20.18
N THR A 59 -17.90 -24.70 20.70
CA THR A 59 -18.97 -25.29 19.90
C THR A 59 -20.08 -24.30 19.50
N GLY A 60 -20.07 -23.07 20.02
CA GLY A 60 -21.12 -22.06 19.77
C GLY A 60 -22.49 -22.42 20.35
N ARG A 61 -22.57 -23.35 21.31
CA ARG A 61 -23.84 -23.87 21.83
C ARG A 61 -24.38 -23.02 22.98
N GLN A 62 -25.16 -21.99 22.63
CA GLN A 62 -25.78 -21.05 23.58
C GLN A 62 -26.59 -21.72 24.70
N ASP A 63 -27.33 -22.77 24.36
CA ASP A 63 -28.10 -23.56 25.31
C ASP A 63 -27.20 -24.11 26.42
N LEU A 64 -26.04 -24.67 26.05
CA LEU A 64 -25.09 -25.23 26.99
C LEU A 64 -24.35 -24.15 27.78
N ILE A 65 -23.97 -23.05 27.12
CA ILE A 65 -23.36 -21.89 27.80
C ILE A 65 -24.29 -21.38 28.91
N HIS A 66 -25.58 -21.24 28.62
CA HIS A 66 -26.57 -20.80 29.60
C HIS A 66 -26.70 -21.77 30.77
N ILE A 67 -26.77 -23.08 30.50
CA ILE A 67 -26.88 -24.12 31.53
C ILE A 67 -25.66 -24.09 32.46
N LEU A 68 -24.45 -24.06 31.90
CA LEU A 68 -23.21 -24.06 32.67
C LEU A 68 -23.08 -22.80 33.53
N LEU A 69 -23.38 -21.62 32.97
CA LEU A 69 -23.35 -20.35 33.73
C LEU A 69 -24.40 -20.33 34.85
N LYS A 70 -25.59 -20.89 34.61
CA LYS A 70 -26.64 -21.02 35.62
C LYS A 70 -26.23 -21.94 36.77
N ASP A 71 -25.44 -22.97 36.48
CA ASP A 71 -24.89 -23.89 37.47
C ASP A 71 -23.60 -23.36 38.15
N GLY A 72 -23.26 -22.10 37.93
CA GLY A 72 -22.16 -21.43 38.62
C GLY A 72 -20.78 -21.63 38.00
N ALA A 73 -20.71 -22.00 36.71
CA ALA A 73 -19.45 -22.05 35.98
C ALA A 73 -18.67 -20.72 36.12
N LYS A 74 -17.39 -20.81 36.44
CA LYS A 74 -16.53 -19.62 36.58
C LYS A 74 -16.18 -19.07 35.21
N VAL A 75 -16.79 -17.93 34.89
CA VAL A 75 -16.70 -17.29 33.57
C VAL A 75 -15.30 -16.80 33.19
N ASN A 76 -14.41 -16.58 34.16
CA ASN A 76 -13.07 -16.01 33.96
C ASN A 76 -11.93 -17.02 34.18
N MET A 77 -12.22 -18.32 34.29
CA MET A 77 -11.16 -19.33 34.32
C MET A 77 -10.36 -19.29 33.03
N THR A 78 -9.05 -19.51 33.14
CA THR A 78 -8.13 -19.54 32.00
C THR A 78 -7.68 -20.96 31.70
N ASN A 79 -7.62 -21.32 30.42
CA ASN A 79 -7.03 -22.59 29.99
C ASN A 79 -5.48 -22.57 30.02
N SER A 80 -4.84 -23.63 29.51
CA SER A 80 -3.38 -23.72 29.47
C SER A 80 -2.69 -22.66 28.61
N ASP A 81 -3.39 -21.96 27.72
CA ASP A 81 -2.87 -20.83 26.94
C ASP A 81 -3.13 -19.47 27.63
N GLY A 82 -3.77 -19.49 28.80
CA GLY A 82 -4.20 -18.29 29.51
C GLY A 82 -5.49 -17.67 28.94
N ASP A 83 -6.13 -18.32 27.96
CA ASP A 83 -7.35 -17.84 27.34
C ASP A 83 -8.54 -18.09 28.26
N THR A 84 -9.40 -17.09 28.42
CA THR A 84 -10.73 -17.23 29.04
C THR A 84 -11.76 -17.67 28.00
N PRO A 85 -12.98 -18.10 28.39
CA PRO A 85 -14.06 -18.34 27.44
C PRO A 85 -14.34 -17.15 26.51
N LEU A 86 -14.13 -15.90 26.98
CA LEU A 86 -14.29 -14.73 26.14
C LEU A 86 -13.21 -14.61 25.05
N HIS A 87 -11.96 -15.01 25.33
CA HIS A 87 -10.91 -15.11 24.30
C HIS A 87 -11.30 -16.13 23.23
N ILE A 88 -11.77 -17.31 23.64
CA ILE A 88 -12.23 -18.36 22.71
C ILE A 88 -13.36 -17.84 21.82
N ALA A 89 -14.36 -17.15 22.39
CA ALA A 89 -15.46 -16.56 21.62
C ALA A 89 -14.99 -15.58 20.54
N CYS A 90 -13.90 -14.85 20.80
CA CYS A 90 -13.30 -13.89 19.87
C CYS A 90 -12.41 -14.55 18.80
N GLN A 91 -11.99 -15.80 19.01
CA GLN A 91 -11.14 -16.56 18.09
C GLN A 91 -11.95 -17.38 17.10
N VAL A 92 -12.91 -18.15 17.62
CA VAL A 92 -13.59 -19.21 16.85
C VAL A 92 -14.55 -18.67 15.81
N ASP A 93 -14.78 -19.47 14.77
CA ASP A 93 -15.76 -19.16 13.74
C ASP A 93 -17.11 -19.80 14.07
N ILE A 94 -18.00 -19.03 14.68
CA ILE A 94 -19.35 -19.46 15.08
C ILE A 94 -20.36 -18.45 14.57
N GLU A 95 -21.51 -18.91 14.07
CA GLU A 95 -22.55 -18.06 13.48
C GLU A 95 -23.18 -17.10 14.49
N ASN A 96 -23.16 -17.46 15.76
CA ASN A 96 -23.87 -16.78 16.84
C ASN A 96 -22.93 -16.12 17.86
N ARG A 97 -21.76 -15.66 17.38
CA ARG A 97 -20.69 -15.05 18.17
C ARG A 97 -21.17 -13.90 19.06
N THR A 98 -21.96 -12.98 18.50
CA THR A 98 -22.48 -11.80 19.22
C THR A 98 -23.31 -12.20 20.44
N GLN A 99 -24.17 -13.21 20.32
CA GLN A 99 -24.99 -13.69 21.43
C GLN A 99 -24.17 -14.44 22.48
N VAL A 100 -23.15 -15.18 22.06
CA VAL A 100 -22.21 -15.86 22.96
C VAL A 100 -21.42 -14.84 23.78
N ILE A 101 -20.83 -13.84 23.13
CA ILE A 101 -20.11 -12.73 23.79
C ILE A 101 -21.05 -12.02 24.77
N ASN A 102 -22.24 -11.63 24.33
CA ASN A 102 -23.24 -11.00 25.21
C ASN A 102 -23.60 -11.82 26.44
N SER A 103 -23.72 -13.15 26.29
CA SER A 103 -24.04 -14.04 27.42
C SER A 103 -22.90 -14.07 28.44
N LEU A 104 -21.65 -14.13 27.97
CA LEU A 104 -20.45 -14.10 28.81
C LEU A 104 -20.32 -12.75 29.54
N LEU A 105 -20.47 -11.63 28.82
CA LEU A 105 -20.40 -10.27 29.39
C LEU A 105 -21.48 -10.04 30.47
N ARG A 106 -22.72 -10.49 30.24
CA ARG A 106 -23.80 -10.43 31.24
C ARG A 106 -23.53 -11.26 32.48
N SER A 107 -22.70 -12.30 32.36
CA SER A 107 -22.24 -13.14 33.47
C SER A 107 -20.98 -12.61 34.16
N SER A 108 -20.66 -11.32 33.99
CA SER A 108 -19.49 -10.66 34.59
C SER A 108 -18.14 -11.20 34.09
N SER A 109 -18.06 -11.56 32.80
CA SER A 109 -16.77 -11.77 32.14
C SER A 109 -15.89 -10.53 32.24
N ASP A 110 -14.65 -10.73 32.65
CA ASP A 110 -13.64 -9.69 32.70
C ASP A 110 -12.96 -9.56 31.33
N VAL A 111 -13.24 -8.44 30.66
CA VAL A 111 -12.66 -8.10 29.35
C VAL A 111 -11.19 -7.65 29.43
N GLY A 112 -10.68 -7.41 30.65
CA GLY A 112 -9.32 -6.97 30.92
C GLY A 112 -8.31 -8.10 31.14
N VAL A 113 -8.73 -9.36 31.11
CA VAL A 113 -7.83 -10.51 31.28
C VAL A 113 -6.91 -10.63 30.06
N ARG A 114 -5.61 -10.79 30.31
CA ARG A 114 -4.61 -11.07 29.28
C ARG A 114 -4.20 -12.53 29.29
N ASN A 115 -4.11 -13.14 28.11
CA ASN A 115 -3.62 -14.51 27.97
C ASN A 115 -2.08 -14.58 28.09
N LYS A 116 -1.49 -15.76 27.89
CA LYS A 116 -0.02 -15.94 27.99
C LYS A 116 0.79 -15.17 26.94
N ASN A 117 0.16 -14.79 25.83
CA ASN A 117 0.75 -13.92 24.81
C ASN A 117 0.53 -12.43 25.10
N ASN A 118 0.07 -12.08 26.30
CA ASN A 118 -0.25 -10.72 26.72
C ASN A 118 -1.41 -10.10 25.92
N LEU A 119 -2.24 -10.90 25.25
CA LEU A 119 -3.35 -10.41 24.42
C LEU A 119 -4.66 -10.37 25.21
N LEU A 120 -5.45 -9.33 24.99
CA LEU A 120 -6.85 -9.23 25.44
C LEU A 120 -7.78 -9.94 24.44
N ALA A 121 -9.02 -10.20 24.85
CA ALA A 121 -10.04 -10.74 23.96
C ALA A 121 -10.28 -9.86 22.71
N ILE A 122 -10.22 -8.53 22.83
CA ILE A 122 -10.36 -7.60 21.69
C ILE A 122 -9.18 -7.71 20.71
N ASP A 123 -7.97 -8.00 21.20
CA ASP A 123 -6.79 -8.20 20.36
C ASP A 123 -6.93 -9.49 19.55
N ILE A 124 -7.45 -10.56 20.18
CA ILE A 124 -7.79 -11.81 19.50
C ILE A 124 -8.88 -11.58 18.45
N ALA A 125 -9.94 -10.82 18.78
CA ALA A 125 -11.00 -10.49 17.83
C ALA A 125 -10.43 -9.78 16.59
N ALA A 126 -9.56 -8.79 16.78
CA ALA A 126 -8.88 -8.10 15.69
C ALA A 126 -7.97 -9.04 14.88
N MET A 127 -7.20 -9.90 15.55
CA MET A 127 -6.29 -10.87 14.93
C MET A 127 -7.01 -11.88 14.00
N TYR A 128 -8.23 -12.27 14.35
CA TYR A 128 -9.03 -13.26 13.61
C TYR A 128 -10.10 -12.63 12.71
N ASN A 129 -10.02 -11.32 12.44
CA ASN A 129 -10.97 -10.57 11.60
C ASN A 129 -12.43 -10.63 12.10
N ARG A 130 -12.65 -10.59 13.41
CA ARG A 130 -13.98 -10.65 14.04
C ARG A 130 -14.53 -9.27 14.34
N LYS A 131 -14.93 -8.55 13.28
CA LYS A 131 -15.45 -7.18 13.38
C LYS A 131 -16.65 -7.06 14.33
N ASP A 132 -17.54 -8.04 14.31
CA ASP A 132 -18.69 -8.16 15.21
C ASP A 132 -18.29 -8.25 16.68
N ALA A 133 -17.28 -9.06 17.00
CA ALA A 133 -16.74 -9.16 18.36
C ALA A 133 -16.02 -7.88 18.80
N VAL A 134 -15.25 -7.25 17.91
CA VAL A 134 -14.62 -5.95 18.20
C VAL A 134 -15.67 -4.90 18.53
N SER A 135 -16.75 -4.81 17.75
CA SER A 135 -17.85 -3.88 18.02
C SER A 135 -18.47 -4.15 19.38
N GLU A 136 -18.88 -5.40 19.64
CA GLU A 136 -19.56 -5.76 20.89
C GLU A 136 -18.68 -5.48 22.13
N LEU A 137 -17.38 -5.78 22.06
CA LEU A 137 -16.47 -5.51 23.17
C LEU A 137 -16.31 -4.01 23.42
N LEU A 138 -16.24 -3.18 22.38
CA LEU A 138 -16.14 -1.72 22.53
C LEU A 138 -17.46 -1.09 23.00
N ASP A 139 -18.60 -1.62 22.56
CA ASP A 139 -19.93 -1.21 23.00
C ASP A 139 -20.10 -1.43 24.52
N HIS A 140 -19.68 -2.57 25.04
CA HIS A 140 -19.76 -2.88 26.48
C HIS A 140 -18.63 -2.28 27.30
N ALA A 141 -17.42 -2.17 26.75
CA ALA A 141 -16.24 -1.67 27.44
C ALA A 141 -15.48 -0.62 26.60
N PRO A 142 -16.00 0.62 26.51
CA PRO A 142 -15.39 1.67 25.68
C PRO A 142 -13.94 2.01 26.07
N TYR A 143 -13.53 1.75 27.31
CA TYR A 143 -12.15 1.98 27.75
C TYR A 143 -11.11 1.09 27.04
N LEU A 144 -11.53 -0.01 26.39
CA LEU A 144 -10.67 -0.84 25.54
C LEU A 144 -10.13 -0.09 24.33
N SER A 145 -10.74 1.05 23.94
CA SER A 145 -10.22 1.97 22.93
C SER A 145 -8.84 2.54 23.26
N SER A 146 -8.43 2.50 24.53
CA SER A 146 -7.08 2.89 24.94
C SER A 146 -6.01 1.84 24.65
N THR A 147 -6.40 0.63 24.20
CA THR A 147 -5.48 -0.46 23.92
C THR A 147 -5.06 -0.46 22.44
N THR A 148 -3.75 -0.51 22.20
CA THR A 148 -3.16 -0.39 20.86
C THR A 148 -3.05 -1.68 20.08
N SER A 149 -2.94 -2.79 20.78
CA SER A 149 -2.54 -4.07 20.19
C SER A 149 -3.56 -4.54 19.15
N ALA A 150 -4.87 -4.32 19.36
CA ALA A 150 -5.91 -4.58 18.37
C ALA A 150 -5.75 -3.77 17.06
N LEU A 151 -5.45 -2.47 17.15
CA LEU A 151 -5.22 -1.63 15.97
C LEU A 151 -3.97 -2.08 15.22
N VAL A 152 -2.90 -2.40 15.95
CA VAL A 152 -1.64 -2.88 15.39
C VAL A 152 -1.83 -4.24 14.70
N GLU A 153 -2.52 -5.20 15.31
CA GLU A 153 -2.74 -6.51 14.71
C GLU A 153 -3.67 -6.48 13.50
N ALA A 154 -4.74 -5.68 13.55
CA ALA A 154 -5.57 -5.43 12.36
C ALA A 154 -4.74 -4.75 11.25
N SER A 155 -3.79 -3.89 11.61
CA SER A 155 -2.93 -3.20 10.66
C SER A 155 -1.89 -4.12 10.00
N ILE A 156 -1.30 -5.06 10.74
CA ILE A 156 -0.40 -6.10 10.20
C ILE A 156 -1.12 -6.95 9.15
N ARG A 157 -2.37 -7.32 9.45
CA ARG A 157 -3.15 -8.27 8.65
C ARG A 157 -3.91 -7.62 7.49
N GLY A 158 -4.02 -6.29 7.48
CA GLY A 158 -4.72 -5.56 6.43
C GLY A 158 -6.24 -5.52 6.60
N TYR A 159 -6.76 -5.72 7.81
CA TYR A 159 -8.20 -5.75 8.08
C TYR A 159 -8.77 -4.34 8.19
N LYS A 160 -8.92 -3.68 7.03
CA LYS A 160 -9.35 -2.28 6.93
C LYS A 160 -10.64 -1.96 7.68
N ASP A 161 -11.62 -2.86 7.68
CA ASP A 161 -12.92 -2.62 8.32
C ASP A 161 -12.82 -2.60 9.84
N ILE A 162 -11.87 -3.36 10.41
CA ILE A 162 -11.58 -3.36 11.85
C ILE A 162 -10.75 -2.13 12.20
N VAL A 163 -9.75 -1.79 11.38
CA VAL A 163 -8.97 -0.55 11.56
C VAL A 163 -9.88 0.66 11.57
N HIS A 164 -10.77 0.79 10.59
CA HIS A 164 -11.73 1.88 10.51
C HIS A 164 -12.66 1.90 11.72
N LEU A 165 -13.22 0.75 12.12
CA LEU A 165 -14.08 0.64 13.30
C LEU A 165 -13.36 1.10 14.57
N LEU A 166 -12.13 0.64 14.81
CA LEU A 166 -11.35 1.04 15.99
C LEU A 166 -11.12 2.56 16.00
N LEU A 167 -10.79 3.14 14.86
CA LEU A 167 -10.58 4.58 14.75
C LEU A 167 -11.88 5.39 14.93
N ASP A 168 -13.02 4.87 14.47
CA ASP A 168 -14.35 5.47 14.70
C ASP A 168 -14.71 5.49 16.20
N TYR A 169 -14.28 4.49 16.96
CA TYR A 169 -14.39 4.45 18.43
C TYR A 169 -13.34 5.33 19.15
N GLY A 170 -12.52 6.08 18.42
CA GLY A 170 -11.57 7.04 18.96
C GLY A 170 -10.24 6.44 19.42
N VAL A 171 -9.87 5.23 18.97
CA VAL A 171 -8.53 4.68 19.21
C VAL A 171 -7.49 5.64 18.62
N ASN A 172 -6.49 6.03 19.44
CA ASN A 172 -5.43 6.92 18.98
C ASN A 172 -4.53 6.19 17.96
N PRO A 173 -4.47 6.63 16.68
CA PRO A 173 -3.68 5.97 15.64
C PRO A 173 -2.16 6.03 15.87
N ASN A 174 -1.72 6.94 16.74
CA ASN A 174 -0.32 7.20 17.05
C ASN A 174 0.19 6.44 18.27
N LEU A 175 -0.68 5.72 18.97
CA LEU A 175 -0.29 5.02 20.18
C LEU A 175 0.53 3.78 19.79
N GLN A 176 1.69 3.61 20.42
CA GLN A 176 2.60 2.51 20.16
C GLN A 176 2.23 1.29 21.01
N ASP A 177 2.32 0.10 20.43
CA ASP A 177 2.24 -1.17 21.14
C ASP A 177 3.35 -1.25 22.18
N LYS A 178 3.05 -1.70 23.40
CA LYS A 178 4.05 -1.75 24.49
C LYS A 178 5.08 -2.85 24.27
N ASP A 179 4.71 -3.92 23.57
CA ASP A 179 5.58 -5.08 23.38
C ASP A 179 6.50 -4.88 22.16
N ARG A 180 5.95 -4.36 21.05
CA ARG A 180 6.72 -4.12 19.80
C ARG A 180 7.20 -2.68 19.62
N GLN A 181 6.71 -1.74 20.44
CA GLN A 181 7.03 -0.31 20.40
C GLN A 181 6.77 0.33 19.01
N THR A 182 5.77 -0.21 18.30
CA THR A 182 5.33 0.22 16.96
C THR A 182 3.87 0.64 16.98
N CYS A 183 3.48 1.60 16.13
CA CYS A 183 2.08 1.96 15.94
C CYS A 183 1.48 1.24 14.71
N GLY A 184 0.17 1.39 14.51
CA GLY A 184 -0.52 0.79 13.37
C GLY A 184 0.11 1.18 12.03
N LEU A 185 0.62 2.42 11.91
CA LEU A 185 1.22 2.90 10.66
C LEU A 185 2.59 2.27 10.39
N HIS A 186 3.40 2.00 11.42
CA HIS A 186 4.66 1.25 11.26
C HIS A 186 4.39 -0.11 10.65
N GLU A 187 3.43 -0.86 11.21
CA GLU A 187 3.17 -2.21 10.76
C GLU A 187 2.41 -2.26 9.43
N ALA A 188 1.45 -1.36 9.21
CA ALA A 188 0.79 -1.25 7.91
C ALA A 188 1.80 -1.00 6.79
N THR A 189 2.80 -0.15 7.05
CA THR A 189 3.87 0.14 6.10
C THR A 189 4.82 -1.06 5.94
N ARG A 190 5.25 -1.68 7.04
CA ARG A 190 6.12 -2.88 7.06
C ARG A 190 5.56 -4.01 6.19
N PHE A 191 4.25 -4.24 6.28
CA PHE A 191 3.56 -5.33 5.59
C PHE A 191 2.83 -4.90 4.30
N ALA A 192 3.11 -3.70 3.79
CA ALA A 192 2.53 -3.16 2.56
C ALA A 192 0.98 -3.16 2.55
N ARG A 193 0.33 -2.85 3.67
CA ARG A 193 -1.12 -2.71 3.80
C ARG A 193 -1.56 -1.29 3.43
N LEU A 194 -1.58 -0.99 2.14
CA LEU A 194 -1.80 0.38 1.61
C LEU A 194 -3.12 1.01 2.07
N GLU A 195 -4.24 0.31 1.91
CA GLU A 195 -5.56 0.83 2.30
C GLU A 195 -5.63 1.13 3.81
N VAL A 196 -5.00 0.29 4.63
CA VAL A 196 -4.90 0.52 6.07
C VAL A 196 -4.05 1.74 6.38
N ALA A 197 -2.89 1.88 5.74
CA ALA A 197 -2.01 3.03 5.94
C ALA A 197 -2.72 4.34 5.55
N GLU A 198 -3.49 4.33 4.45
CA GLU A 198 -4.30 5.47 4.03
C GLU A 198 -5.38 5.82 5.06
N ILE A 199 -6.10 4.81 5.58
CA ILE A 199 -7.09 5.02 6.64
C ILE A 199 -6.42 5.62 7.88
N LEU A 200 -5.31 5.05 8.34
CA LEU A 200 -4.58 5.55 9.51
C LEU A 200 -4.16 7.01 9.34
N LEU A 201 -3.59 7.37 8.17
CA LEU A 201 -3.22 8.76 7.86
C LEU A 201 -4.43 9.70 7.83
N LYS A 202 -5.55 9.27 7.25
CA LYS A 202 -6.82 10.04 7.25
C LYS A 202 -7.33 10.34 8.65
N PHE A 203 -7.13 9.41 9.58
CA PHE A 203 -7.49 9.55 11.00
C PHE A 203 -6.40 10.22 11.85
N GLY A 204 -5.35 10.78 11.23
CA GLY A 204 -4.34 11.58 11.92
C GLY A 204 -3.13 10.80 12.43
N ALA A 205 -2.84 9.62 11.87
CA ALA A 205 -1.56 8.95 12.10
C ALA A 205 -0.40 9.85 11.63
N SER A 206 0.66 9.95 12.43
CA SER A 206 1.86 10.72 12.13
C SER A 206 2.88 9.83 11.42
N SER A 207 3.40 10.32 10.29
CA SER A 207 4.49 9.69 9.53
C SER A 207 5.84 9.79 10.21
N GLU A 208 5.96 10.56 11.30
CA GLU A 208 7.23 10.90 11.94
C GLU A 208 7.44 10.19 13.29
N ILE A 209 6.55 9.26 13.67
CA ILE A 209 6.66 8.58 14.97
C ILE A 209 7.83 7.63 14.95
N GLU A 210 8.85 7.91 15.74
CA GLU A 210 9.98 6.99 15.92
C GLU A 210 9.60 5.83 16.84
N ASN A 211 9.92 4.60 16.43
CA ASN A 211 10.03 3.46 17.35
C ASN A 211 11.37 3.51 18.12
N GLU A 212 11.63 2.56 19.01
CA GLU A 212 12.89 2.52 19.79
C GLU A 212 14.17 2.42 18.93
N LYS A 213 14.06 1.88 17.71
CA LYS A 213 15.17 1.82 16.75
C LYS A 213 15.38 3.13 16.00
N LYS A 214 14.62 4.18 16.33
CA LYS A 214 14.49 5.43 15.56
C LYS A 214 13.91 5.21 14.15
N GLU A 215 13.21 4.08 14.03
CA GLU A 215 12.31 3.65 12.97
C GLU A 215 11.11 4.59 12.79
N VAL A 216 11.07 5.54 11.86
CA VAL A 216 9.75 6.12 11.47
C VAL A 216 8.99 5.14 10.57
N PRO A 217 7.64 5.16 10.48
CA PRO A 217 6.87 4.19 9.70
C PRO A 217 7.38 3.98 8.27
N PHE A 218 7.86 5.06 7.64
CA PHE A 218 8.47 5.02 6.33
C PHE A 218 9.76 4.18 6.25
N TYR A 219 10.63 4.22 7.26
CA TYR A 219 11.90 3.48 7.27
C TYR A 219 11.73 1.98 7.58
N VAL A 220 10.55 1.56 8.03
CA VAL A 220 10.25 0.16 8.37
C VAL A 220 9.93 -0.69 7.12
N VAL A 221 9.95 -0.10 5.92
CA VAL A 221 9.76 -0.84 4.66
C VAL A 221 10.87 -1.88 4.49
N HIS A 222 10.51 -3.16 4.65
CA HIS A 222 11.40 -4.24 4.24
C HIS A 222 11.33 -4.33 2.71
N PHE A 223 12.46 -4.14 2.02
CA PHE A 223 12.54 -4.46 0.60
C PHE A 223 12.11 -5.91 0.43
N VAL A 224 10.95 -6.15 -0.20
CA VAL A 224 10.64 -7.45 -0.77
C VAL A 224 11.69 -7.67 -1.84
N ARG A 225 12.78 -8.36 -1.48
CA ARG A 225 13.69 -8.93 -2.46
C ARG A 225 12.82 -9.77 -3.38
N SER A 226 12.70 -9.32 -4.61
CA SER A 226 12.05 -10.04 -5.69
C SER A 226 12.79 -11.35 -5.88
N ASP A 227 12.28 -12.41 -5.28
CA ASP A 227 12.40 -13.77 -5.79
C ASP A 227 11.32 -14.59 -5.09
N SER A 228 10.38 -15.08 -5.88
CA SER A 228 9.28 -16.00 -5.56
C SER A 228 7.94 -15.38 -5.07
N TYR A 229 6.92 -15.58 -5.91
CA TYR A 229 5.48 -15.52 -5.64
C TYR A 229 4.88 -14.17 -5.23
N VAL A 230 4.66 -13.31 -6.24
CA VAL A 230 3.52 -12.39 -6.23
C VAL A 230 2.41 -13.06 -7.04
N GLU A 231 1.39 -13.56 -6.35
CA GLU A 231 0.13 -13.92 -6.98
C GLU A 231 -0.40 -12.71 -7.76
N LYS A 232 -0.80 -12.97 -9.00
CA LYS A 232 -1.51 -12.02 -9.86
C LYS A 232 -2.82 -11.62 -9.20
N SER A 233 -2.79 -10.59 -8.37
CA SER A 233 -3.95 -9.72 -8.17
C SER A 233 -3.47 -8.28 -8.26
N SER A 234 -4.09 -7.57 -9.18
CA SER A 234 -3.94 -6.15 -9.48
C SER A 234 -3.87 -5.31 -8.22
N SER A 235 -2.75 -4.62 -7.97
CA SER A 235 -2.70 -3.32 -7.26
C SER A 235 -1.28 -2.75 -7.33
N THR A 236 -1.19 -1.61 -7.99
CA THR A 236 -0.01 -0.89 -8.47
C THR A 236 0.87 -0.33 -7.35
N CYS A 237 2.19 -0.46 -7.47
CA CYS A 237 3.20 0.21 -6.65
C CYS A 237 3.14 1.74 -6.82
N ILE A 238 3.20 2.48 -5.70
CA ILE A 238 3.68 3.88 -5.69
C ILE A 238 4.67 4.00 -4.53
N ILE A 239 5.95 4.20 -4.86
CA ILE A 239 7.03 4.48 -3.91
C ILE A 239 7.31 5.98 -4.01
N PHE A 240 7.27 6.70 -2.89
CA PHE A 240 7.86 8.04 -2.79
C PHE A 240 9.23 7.90 -2.13
N VAL A 241 10.28 8.41 -2.78
CA VAL A 241 11.60 8.63 -2.15
C VAL A 241 11.78 10.14 -1.99
N PHE A 242 12.15 10.56 -0.78
CA PHE A 242 12.63 11.92 -0.54
C PHE A 242 14.09 11.89 -0.09
N PHE A 243 14.85 12.88 -0.57
CA PHE A 243 16.29 13.04 -0.40
C PHE A 243 16.61 13.78 0.89
N ASP A 244 17.60 13.28 1.63
CA ASP A 244 18.37 14.07 2.61
C ASP A 244 19.57 14.72 1.90
N GLY A 245 19.45 16.01 1.57
CA GLY A 245 20.53 16.81 1.00
C GLY A 245 20.08 18.23 0.63
N PRO A 246 21.00 19.22 0.52
CA PRO A 246 20.65 20.55 0.05
C PRO A 246 20.04 20.46 -1.36
N CYS A 247 18.90 21.15 -1.53
CA CYS A 247 18.12 21.19 -2.78
C CYS A 247 19.04 21.50 -3.97
N PRO A 248 19.06 20.67 -5.03
CA PRO A 248 19.73 21.02 -6.28
C PRO A 248 19.18 22.34 -6.83
N SER A 249 20.03 23.11 -7.51
CA SER A 249 19.58 24.32 -8.21
C SER A 249 18.45 23.99 -9.20
N SER A 250 17.57 24.97 -9.44
CA SER A 250 16.23 24.89 -10.03
C SER A 250 16.04 24.27 -11.43
N SER A 251 17.02 23.58 -12.01
CA SER A 251 17.00 23.11 -13.40
C SER A 251 16.85 21.60 -13.59
N ASP A 252 16.86 20.78 -12.53
CA ASP A 252 16.95 19.32 -12.65
C ASP A 252 15.62 18.60 -12.36
N TYR A 253 14.67 18.71 -13.30
CA TYR A 253 13.43 17.92 -13.28
C TYR A 253 13.67 16.50 -13.80
N PRO A 254 12.84 15.52 -13.40
CA PRO A 254 12.94 14.14 -13.87
C PRO A 254 12.74 14.03 -15.39
N GLU A 255 13.24 12.93 -15.95
CA GLU A 255 12.98 12.53 -17.33
C GLU A 255 11.49 12.17 -17.49
N LEU A 256 10.86 12.68 -18.55
CA LEU A 256 9.50 12.31 -18.88
C LEU A 256 9.46 10.90 -19.48
N PRO A 257 8.43 10.08 -19.17
CA PRO A 257 8.24 8.81 -19.86
C PRO A 257 8.08 9.08 -21.35
N THR A 258 8.88 8.44 -22.17
CA THR A 258 8.90 8.68 -23.61
C THR A 258 7.92 7.70 -24.27
N LEU A 259 6.78 8.21 -24.76
CA LEU A 259 5.68 7.40 -25.27
C LEU A 259 5.55 7.57 -26.80
N PRO A 260 5.58 6.48 -27.59
CA PRO A 260 5.51 6.55 -29.06
C PRO A 260 4.26 7.25 -29.61
N GLU A 261 3.14 7.18 -28.88
CA GLU A 261 1.88 7.84 -29.28
C GLU A 261 1.94 9.38 -29.25
N TRP A 262 2.96 9.98 -28.63
CA TRP A 262 3.11 11.44 -28.62
C TRP A 262 3.54 12.00 -29.97
N THR A 263 4.07 11.15 -30.85
CA THR A 263 4.56 11.49 -32.18
C THR A 263 4.06 10.49 -33.21
N GLU A 264 2.74 10.21 -33.18
CA GLU A 264 2.10 9.32 -34.17
C GLU A 264 2.47 9.71 -35.60
N ASN A 265 2.64 8.70 -36.46
CA ASN A 265 3.01 8.87 -37.85
C ASN A 265 1.86 9.46 -38.67
N SER A 266 1.67 10.77 -38.56
CA SER A 266 0.75 11.57 -39.36
C SER A 266 1.47 12.81 -39.90
N LEU A 267 1.04 13.27 -41.08
CA LEU A 267 1.42 14.58 -41.62
C LEU A 267 1.02 15.72 -40.67
N ASP A 268 0.09 15.47 -39.75
CA ASP A 268 -0.31 16.43 -38.71
C ASP A 268 0.77 16.62 -37.65
N PHE A 269 1.62 15.62 -37.41
CA PHE A 269 2.66 15.64 -36.37
C PHE A 269 4.07 15.79 -36.91
N CYS A 270 4.27 15.70 -38.23
CA CYS A 270 5.56 15.89 -38.88
C CYS A 270 5.39 16.26 -40.35
N ASN A 271 6.13 17.27 -40.83
CA ASN A 271 6.03 17.70 -42.23
C ASN A 271 6.94 16.95 -43.20
N GLU A 272 7.96 16.24 -42.73
CA GLU A 272 8.96 15.56 -43.57
C GLU A 272 9.01 14.05 -43.35
N CYS A 273 8.00 13.49 -42.67
CA CYS A 273 7.95 12.08 -42.35
C CYS A 273 7.37 11.26 -43.51
N THR A 274 7.95 10.08 -43.73
CA THR A 274 7.59 9.19 -44.84
C THR A 274 7.23 7.81 -44.31
N ALA A 275 6.65 6.94 -45.15
CA ALA A 275 6.39 5.55 -44.77
C ALA A 275 7.68 4.77 -44.44
N GLU A 276 8.81 5.16 -45.04
CA GLU A 276 10.12 4.54 -44.83
C GLU A 276 10.87 5.14 -43.62
N ASN A 277 10.57 6.40 -43.27
CA ASN A 277 11.15 7.11 -42.12
C ASN A 277 10.03 7.78 -41.32
N PRO A 278 9.29 7.01 -40.50
CA PRO A 278 8.15 7.50 -39.73
C PRO A 278 8.60 8.25 -38.48
N ASN A 279 7.75 9.14 -37.96
CA ASN A 279 8.05 9.91 -36.74
C ASN A 279 7.89 9.16 -35.41
N THR A 280 7.61 7.86 -35.45
CA THR A 280 7.11 7.08 -34.31
C THR A 280 8.09 6.94 -33.15
N ASN A 281 9.35 7.28 -33.35
CA ASN A 281 10.45 6.87 -32.48
C ASN A 281 11.17 8.04 -31.79
N LEU A 282 10.72 9.30 -31.98
CA LEU A 282 11.44 10.49 -31.49
C LEU A 282 11.71 10.43 -29.97
N LEU A 283 10.80 9.74 -29.30
CA LEU A 283 10.71 9.51 -27.87
C LEU A 283 10.51 8.01 -27.58
N ASP A 284 11.15 7.09 -28.30
CA ASP A 284 11.06 5.63 -27.99
C ASP A 284 12.14 5.14 -27.01
N GLY A 285 13.12 5.99 -26.71
CA GLY A 285 14.25 5.67 -25.84
C GLY A 285 15.25 4.67 -26.45
N GLN A 286 15.08 4.26 -27.71
CA GLN A 286 16.00 3.38 -28.41
C GLN A 286 17.12 4.18 -29.05
N LEU A 287 18.26 4.23 -28.35
CA LEU A 287 19.46 4.90 -28.86
C LEU A 287 20.00 4.24 -30.14
N ASP A 288 19.59 3.03 -30.51
CA ASP A 288 20.12 2.35 -31.71
C ASP A 288 19.44 2.79 -33.02
N THR A 289 18.49 3.72 -32.96
CA THR A 289 17.79 4.28 -34.14
C THR A 289 18.28 5.70 -34.44
N PHE A 290 18.44 6.05 -35.72
CA PHE A 290 18.88 7.38 -36.14
C PHE A 290 17.87 8.03 -37.08
N TRP A 291 17.66 9.33 -36.89
CA TRP A 291 16.72 10.14 -37.65
C TRP A 291 17.41 10.76 -38.84
N VAL A 292 16.80 10.67 -40.01
CA VAL A 292 17.25 11.42 -41.20
C VAL A 292 16.08 12.22 -41.74
N ILE A 293 16.21 13.53 -41.66
CA ILE A 293 15.30 14.51 -42.21
C ILE A 293 15.86 14.93 -43.57
N PRO A 294 15.15 14.72 -44.69
CA PRO A 294 15.64 15.03 -46.03
C PRO A 294 15.96 16.52 -46.28
N ALA A 295 15.47 17.42 -45.43
CA ALA A 295 15.62 18.87 -45.56
C ALA A 295 16.60 19.47 -44.53
N VAL A 296 17.34 20.49 -44.97
CA VAL A 296 18.30 21.26 -44.15
C VAL A 296 17.59 22.28 -43.26
N THR A 297 16.37 22.69 -43.64
CA THR A 297 15.57 23.74 -42.99
C THR A 297 14.10 23.38 -43.07
N GLN A 298 13.30 23.80 -42.08
CA GLN A 298 11.83 23.69 -42.02
C GLN A 298 11.25 22.36 -41.53
N ALA A 299 12.05 21.38 -41.14
CA ALA A 299 11.49 20.18 -40.54
C ALA A 299 11.01 20.45 -39.12
N TRP A 300 9.82 19.99 -38.80
CA TRP A 300 9.26 20.10 -37.47
C TRP A 300 8.51 18.85 -37.09
N THR A 301 8.46 18.62 -35.78
CA THR A 301 7.67 17.58 -35.16
C THR A 301 6.84 18.18 -34.04
N ILE A 302 5.56 17.82 -33.98
CA ILE A 302 4.66 18.15 -32.88
C ILE A 302 4.65 16.99 -31.90
N LEU A 303 4.65 17.32 -30.61
CA LEU A 303 4.53 16.41 -29.50
C LEU A 303 3.20 16.73 -28.81
N ASP A 304 2.23 15.80 -28.89
CA ASP A 304 1.03 15.86 -28.05
C ASP A 304 1.27 14.99 -26.82
N LEU A 305 1.65 15.64 -25.72
CA LEU A 305 1.92 14.94 -24.46
C LEU A 305 0.66 14.43 -23.76
N LYS A 306 -0.51 14.48 -24.42
CA LYS A 306 -1.85 14.09 -23.95
C LYS A 306 -2.43 14.94 -22.82
N TYR A 307 -1.56 15.52 -21.99
CA TYR A 307 -1.88 16.41 -20.89
C TYR A 307 -0.84 17.54 -20.82
N PRO A 308 -1.17 18.68 -20.18
CA PRO A 308 -0.19 19.73 -19.96
C PRO A 308 0.99 19.25 -19.11
N HIS A 309 2.20 19.44 -19.63
CA HIS A 309 3.45 19.20 -18.92
C HIS A 309 4.26 20.48 -18.81
N THR A 310 4.92 20.65 -17.67
CA THR A 310 5.96 21.66 -17.49
C THR A 310 7.28 21.07 -17.96
N LEU A 311 7.81 21.53 -19.10
CA LEU A 311 9.13 21.14 -19.59
C LEU A 311 10.20 22.09 -19.05
N THR A 312 11.31 21.51 -18.61
CA THR A 312 12.46 22.28 -18.09
C THR A 312 13.77 21.89 -18.73
N GLY A 313 13.76 20.85 -19.55
CA GLY A 313 14.94 20.47 -20.28
C GLY A 313 14.63 19.63 -21.49
N ILE A 314 15.61 19.61 -22.38
CA ILE A 314 15.64 18.72 -23.54
C ILE A 314 17.07 18.22 -23.70
N CYS A 315 17.24 16.94 -23.98
CA CYS A 315 18.53 16.34 -24.33
C CYS A 315 18.46 15.83 -25.75
N ILE A 316 19.45 16.21 -26.56
CA ILE A 316 19.64 15.71 -27.91
C ILE A 316 20.86 14.80 -27.90
N TYR A 317 20.70 13.57 -28.39
CA TYR A 317 21.83 12.66 -28.58
C TYR A 317 22.50 12.97 -29.90
N SER A 318 23.78 13.34 -29.82
CA SER A 318 24.56 13.82 -30.95
C SER A 318 25.68 12.88 -31.36
N TRP A 319 26.14 13.09 -32.59
CA TRP A 319 27.31 12.49 -33.23
C TRP A 319 28.20 13.55 -33.85
N ASP A 320 29.40 13.13 -34.25
CA ASP A 320 30.29 13.95 -35.05
C ASP A 320 29.98 13.82 -36.56
N SER A 321 28.88 14.45 -36.99
CA SER A 321 28.47 14.49 -38.41
C SER A 321 28.18 15.91 -38.88
N THR A 322 28.50 16.21 -40.15
CA THR A 322 28.09 17.47 -40.78
C THR A 322 26.57 17.55 -40.89
N GLN A 323 25.89 16.43 -41.09
CA GLN A 323 24.43 16.34 -41.17
C GLN A 323 23.74 16.50 -39.81
N MET A 324 24.50 16.55 -38.70
CA MET A 324 23.94 16.71 -37.36
C MET A 324 23.14 18.02 -37.26
N MET A 325 21.98 17.94 -36.60
CA MET A 325 21.20 19.14 -36.23
C MET A 325 22.10 20.15 -35.53
N LYS A 326 22.10 21.40 -36.01
CA LYS A 326 22.89 22.50 -35.45
C LYS A 326 22.03 23.43 -34.61
N GLN A 327 20.82 23.72 -35.06
CA GLN A 327 19.95 24.68 -34.40
C GLN A 327 18.51 24.20 -34.45
N PHE A 328 17.81 24.28 -33.32
CA PHE A 328 16.38 24.03 -33.25
C PHE A 328 15.68 24.99 -32.30
N ALA A 329 14.41 25.25 -32.55
CA ALA A 329 13.53 25.99 -31.67
C ALA A 329 12.53 25.05 -31.00
N LEU A 330 12.44 25.15 -29.68
CA LEU A 330 11.35 24.56 -28.92
C LEU A 330 10.18 25.55 -28.88
N GLN A 331 9.02 25.09 -29.30
CA GLN A 331 7.81 25.88 -29.46
C GLN A 331 6.64 25.24 -28.71
N LYS A 332 5.64 26.06 -28.38
CA LYS A 332 4.39 25.62 -27.76
C LYS A 332 3.18 26.23 -28.45
N ALA A 333 2.02 25.60 -28.30
CA ALA A 333 0.74 26.09 -28.79
C ALA A 333 -0.42 25.57 -27.92
N ASP A 334 -1.60 26.15 -28.09
CA ASP A 334 -2.83 25.71 -27.41
C ASP A 334 -3.47 24.49 -28.09
N ASN A 335 -3.05 24.16 -29.30
CA ASN A 335 -3.51 23.02 -30.10
C ASN A 335 -2.46 22.66 -31.17
N THR A 336 -2.65 21.54 -31.88
CA THR A 336 -1.72 21.06 -32.92
C THR A 336 -1.64 21.96 -34.16
N LEU A 337 -2.59 22.87 -34.39
CA LEU A 337 -2.62 23.77 -35.55
C LEU A 337 -1.82 25.07 -35.32
N GLY A 338 -1.51 25.41 -34.06
CA GLY A 338 -0.86 26.66 -33.69
C GLY A 338 -1.85 27.79 -33.33
N PRO A 339 -1.39 29.06 -33.26
CA PRO A 339 -0.06 29.55 -33.61
C PRO A 339 1.04 29.03 -32.68
N TRP A 340 2.22 28.75 -33.24
CA TRP A 340 3.36 28.24 -32.50
C TRP A 340 4.24 29.37 -31.96
N ILE A 341 4.42 29.40 -30.65
CA ILE A 341 5.23 30.41 -29.94
C ILE A 341 6.57 29.80 -29.57
N THR A 342 7.67 30.45 -29.97
CA THR A 342 9.02 30.02 -29.61
C THR A 342 9.28 30.27 -28.13
N VAL A 343 9.49 29.18 -27.38
CA VAL A 343 9.92 29.21 -25.98
C VAL A 343 11.41 29.52 -25.94
N LYS A 344 12.21 28.77 -26.71
CA LYS A 344 13.67 28.96 -26.76
C LYS A 344 14.29 28.34 -28.00
N THR A 345 15.45 28.87 -28.40
CA THR A 345 16.28 28.32 -29.48
C THR A 345 17.58 27.78 -28.91
N PHE A 346 17.97 26.59 -29.33
CA PHE A 346 19.15 25.87 -28.86
C PHE A 346 20.12 25.59 -30.00
N TYR A 347 21.38 25.35 -29.64
CA TYR A 347 22.46 25.06 -30.56
C TYR A 347 23.16 23.78 -30.12
N CYS A 348 23.24 22.81 -31.03
CA CYS A 348 23.93 21.55 -30.81
C CYS A 348 25.33 21.61 -31.42
N ASP A 349 26.31 21.06 -30.73
CA ASP A 349 27.66 20.87 -31.25
C ASP A 349 27.78 19.54 -31.99
N ARG A 350 28.83 19.39 -32.81
CA ARG A 350 29.25 18.06 -33.30
C ARG A 350 30.09 17.38 -32.23
N LYS A 351 29.54 16.33 -31.62
CA LYS A 351 30.16 15.58 -30.51
C LYS A 351 29.75 14.12 -30.59
N GLY A 352 30.69 13.20 -30.37
CA GLY A 352 30.43 11.76 -30.36
C GLY A 352 31.18 11.01 -31.45
N SER A 353 30.70 9.80 -31.74
CA SER A 353 31.25 8.97 -32.81
C SER A 353 30.91 9.54 -34.18
N THR A 354 31.67 9.15 -35.20
CA THR A 354 31.29 9.33 -36.61
C THR A 354 30.44 8.16 -37.12
N ASP A 355 30.33 7.08 -36.36
CA ASP A 355 29.51 5.91 -36.68
C ASP A 355 28.08 6.07 -36.12
N PRO A 356 27.02 6.12 -36.96
CA PRO A 356 25.62 6.20 -36.51
C PRO A 356 25.17 5.06 -35.59
N THR A 357 25.84 3.91 -35.66
CA THR A 357 25.46 2.71 -34.91
C THR A 357 25.96 2.74 -33.46
N GLU A 358 26.87 3.66 -33.15
CA GLU A 358 27.34 3.87 -31.79
C GLU A 358 26.44 4.84 -31.01
N PRO A 359 26.27 4.67 -29.69
CA PRO A 359 25.51 5.60 -28.87
C PRO A 359 26.10 7.01 -28.91
N GLY A 360 25.27 7.97 -29.27
CA GLY A 360 25.59 9.38 -29.34
C GLY A 360 25.80 9.99 -27.97
N ILE A 361 26.52 11.11 -27.94
CA ILE A 361 26.81 11.85 -26.71
C ILE A 361 25.60 12.74 -26.38
N PRO A 362 25.09 12.71 -25.15
CA PRO A 362 23.98 13.56 -24.74
C PRO A 362 24.40 15.03 -24.67
N GLN A 363 23.62 15.92 -25.29
CA GLN A 363 23.70 17.36 -25.14
C GLN A 363 22.44 17.86 -24.45
N ILE A 364 22.59 18.30 -23.20
CA ILE A 364 21.49 18.61 -22.30
C ILE A 364 21.29 20.13 -22.21
N PHE A 365 20.08 20.59 -22.49
CA PHE A 365 19.68 21.99 -22.42
C PHE A 365 18.59 22.14 -21.36
N LYS A 366 18.85 22.87 -20.26
CA LYS A 366 17.94 23.02 -19.10
C LYS A 366 17.60 24.47 -18.73
N ASP A 367 17.97 25.42 -19.59
CA ASP A 367 17.85 26.84 -19.34
C ASP A 367 16.50 27.41 -19.80
N PHE A 368 15.42 26.68 -19.57
CA PHE A 368 14.04 27.14 -19.78
C PHE A 368 13.09 26.42 -18.82
N THR A 369 11.90 26.98 -18.62
CA THR A 369 10.80 26.32 -17.89
C THR A 369 9.51 26.88 -18.43
N ASP A 370 8.69 26.04 -19.07
CA ASP A 370 7.40 26.46 -19.61
C ASP A 370 6.42 25.29 -19.66
N THR A 371 5.13 25.57 -19.70
CA THR A 371 4.05 24.58 -19.62
C THR A 371 3.21 24.59 -20.89
N SER A 372 3.02 23.39 -21.46
CA SER A 372 2.10 23.17 -22.57
C SER A 372 1.74 21.67 -22.66
N GLN A 373 0.59 21.37 -23.26
CA GLN A 373 0.31 20.02 -23.75
C GLN A 373 0.99 19.78 -25.10
N TYR A 374 0.87 20.77 -25.99
CA TYR A 374 1.37 20.70 -27.36
C TYR A 374 2.72 21.41 -27.46
N TRP A 375 3.73 20.64 -27.82
CA TRP A 375 5.08 21.13 -28.05
C TRP A 375 5.48 20.90 -29.50
N ARG A 376 6.40 21.71 -30.02
CA ARG A 376 6.98 21.50 -31.34
C ARG A 376 8.48 21.69 -31.28
N ILE A 377 9.20 20.72 -31.84
CA ILE A 377 10.63 20.85 -32.10
C ILE A 377 10.76 21.23 -33.56
N ASN A 378 11.21 22.45 -33.80
CA ASN A 378 11.37 23.01 -35.14
C ASN A 378 12.87 23.10 -35.48
N VAL A 379 13.31 22.30 -36.43
CA VAL A 379 14.69 22.21 -36.90
C VAL A 379 15.00 23.38 -37.82
N LEU A 380 15.93 24.23 -37.41
CA LEU A 380 16.27 25.47 -38.09
C LEU A 380 17.48 25.31 -39.03
N SER A 381 18.47 24.51 -38.64
CA SER A 381 19.65 24.22 -39.48
C SER A 381 20.44 22.99 -38.99
N ASN A 382 21.34 22.49 -39.85
CA ASN A 382 22.37 21.49 -39.55
C ASN A 382 23.79 22.07 -39.67
N HIS A 383 24.82 21.25 -39.43
CA HIS A 383 26.24 21.65 -39.58
C HIS A 383 26.77 21.55 -41.02
N GLY A 384 25.92 21.15 -41.98
CA GLY A 384 26.26 20.91 -43.38
C GLY A 384 25.55 19.68 -43.97
N GLY A 385 25.69 19.47 -45.28
CA GLY A 385 25.03 18.35 -45.97
C GLY A 385 23.57 18.61 -46.32
N LEU A 386 22.98 17.69 -47.07
CA LEU A 386 21.64 17.85 -47.66
C LEU A 386 20.50 17.42 -46.72
N CYS A 387 20.80 16.69 -45.66
CA CYS A 387 19.83 16.18 -44.68
C CYS A 387 20.24 16.54 -43.26
N THR A 388 19.27 16.56 -42.34
CA THR A 388 19.50 16.79 -40.91
C THR A 388 19.26 15.52 -40.12
N CYS A 389 20.12 15.21 -39.15
CA CYS A 389 20.03 13.95 -38.43
C CYS A 389 20.43 14.06 -36.95
N PHE A 390 19.86 13.19 -36.12
CA PHE A 390 20.14 13.03 -34.68
C PHE A 390 19.62 11.65 -34.24
N GLN A 391 20.02 11.16 -33.07
CA GLN A 391 19.71 9.78 -32.67
C GLN A 391 18.45 9.68 -31.82
N ALA A 392 18.36 10.50 -30.77
CA ALA A 392 17.20 10.51 -29.89
C ALA A 392 17.03 11.87 -29.22
N ILE A 393 15.80 12.11 -28.75
CA ILE A 393 15.45 13.25 -27.93
C ILE A 393 14.93 12.74 -26.59
N LYS A 394 15.34 13.37 -25.50
CA LYS A 394 14.77 13.17 -24.17
C LYS A 394 14.22 14.49 -23.65
N LEU A 395 13.07 14.44 -23.01
CA LEU A 395 12.45 15.60 -22.38
C LEU A 395 12.55 15.49 -20.87
N PHE A 396 12.80 16.62 -20.21
CA PHE A 396 12.77 16.74 -18.77
C PHE A 396 11.61 17.64 -18.37
N GLY A 397 10.88 17.25 -17.34
CA GLY A 397 9.68 17.94 -16.92
C GLY A 397 8.77 17.05 -16.09
N ALA A 398 7.55 17.50 -15.86
CA ALA A 398 6.52 16.66 -15.26
C ALA A 398 5.09 17.13 -15.56
N ASP A 399 4.15 16.19 -15.42
CA ASP A 399 2.72 16.40 -15.65
C ASP A 399 2.13 17.37 -14.62
N CYS A 400 1.43 18.40 -15.09
CA CYS A 400 0.86 19.43 -14.22
C CYS A 400 -0.20 18.88 -13.26
N ARG A 401 -0.85 17.76 -13.57
CA ARG A 401 -1.84 17.11 -12.71
C ARG A 401 -1.21 16.53 -11.45
N ILE A 402 0.06 16.13 -11.50
CA ILE A 402 0.80 15.67 -10.32
C ILE A 402 0.93 16.83 -9.33
N LYS A 403 1.25 18.02 -9.83
CA LYS A 403 1.30 19.24 -9.00
C LYS A 403 -0.06 19.55 -8.38
N GLN A 404 -1.11 19.59 -9.20
CA GLN A 404 -2.48 19.85 -8.74
C GLN A 404 -2.96 18.84 -7.70
N MET A 405 -2.62 17.56 -7.87
CA MET A 405 -2.93 16.51 -6.92
C MET A 405 -2.20 16.72 -5.59
N LEU A 406 -0.89 16.96 -5.62
CA LEU A 406 -0.09 17.23 -4.42
C LEU A 406 -0.59 18.49 -3.70
N ASP A 407 -0.95 19.53 -4.44
CA ASP A 407 -1.55 20.74 -3.89
C ASP A 407 -2.92 20.44 -3.25
N GLY A 408 -3.74 19.60 -3.88
CA GLY A 408 -5.04 19.15 -3.36
C GLY A 408 -4.94 18.40 -2.03
N TYR A 409 -3.87 17.64 -1.83
CA TYR A 409 -3.57 16.96 -0.55
C TYR A 409 -2.82 17.85 0.46
N LYS A 410 -2.71 19.16 0.20
CA LYS A 410 -1.91 20.10 1.03
C LYS A 410 -0.44 19.70 1.16
N MET A 411 0.08 18.96 0.18
CA MET A 411 1.46 18.52 0.07
C MET A 411 2.28 19.42 -0.87
N SER A 412 1.88 20.68 -1.03
CA SER A 412 2.51 21.66 -1.95
C SER A 412 4.02 21.83 -1.72
N LYS A 413 4.47 21.75 -0.44
CA LYS A 413 5.90 21.77 -0.07
C LYS A 413 6.71 20.62 -0.69
N TYR A 414 6.07 19.48 -0.91
CA TYR A 414 6.67 18.31 -1.56
C TYR A 414 6.55 18.39 -3.07
N SER A 415 5.60 19.15 -3.61
CA SER A 415 5.54 19.40 -5.06
C SER A 415 6.83 20.07 -5.51
N ASP A 416 7.22 21.17 -4.89
CA ASP A 416 8.43 21.90 -5.27
C ASP A 416 9.71 21.07 -5.07
N ALA A 417 9.73 20.12 -4.12
CA ALA A 417 10.82 19.17 -3.93
C ALA A 417 10.83 18.05 -4.99
N PHE A 418 9.67 17.45 -5.29
CA PHE A 418 9.46 16.45 -6.34
C PHE A 418 9.89 16.98 -7.71
N PHE A 419 9.59 18.24 -7.99
CA PHE A 419 9.97 18.92 -9.22
C PHE A 419 11.44 19.38 -9.25
N LYS A 420 12.17 19.36 -8.12
CA LYS A 420 13.58 19.80 -8.03
C LYS A 420 14.59 18.66 -7.86
N ALA A 421 14.15 17.45 -7.54
CA ALA A 421 15.05 16.38 -7.16
C ALA A 421 14.75 15.10 -7.96
N VAL A 422 15.46 14.86 -9.08
CA VAL A 422 16.02 13.53 -9.39
C VAL A 422 17.22 13.67 -10.33
N SER A 423 18.41 13.36 -9.82
CA SER A 423 19.47 12.70 -10.59
C SER A 423 19.40 11.20 -10.26
N VAL A 424 18.90 10.40 -11.22
CA VAL A 424 18.91 8.93 -11.27
C VAL A 424 18.51 8.21 -9.98
N ILE A 425 17.26 7.73 -9.91
CA ILE A 425 16.85 6.39 -9.44
C ILE A 425 15.48 6.12 -10.08
N SER A 426 15.34 4.96 -10.71
CA SER A 426 14.15 4.53 -11.45
C SER A 426 12.89 4.57 -10.57
N PHE A 427 11.89 5.36 -10.97
CA PHE A 427 10.54 5.30 -10.41
C PHE A 427 9.55 4.85 -11.47
N TYR A 428 8.86 3.75 -11.18
CA TYR A 428 7.59 3.40 -11.80
C TYR A 428 6.51 4.26 -11.15
N LEU A 429 6.02 5.25 -11.90
CA LEU A 429 4.86 6.05 -11.55
C LEU A 429 4.02 6.27 -12.81
N ILE A 430 2.97 5.46 -13.04
CA ILE A 430 1.82 5.89 -13.86
C ILE A 430 0.50 5.30 -13.29
N VAL A 431 -0.21 6.19 -12.59
CA VAL A 431 -1.65 6.56 -12.62
C VAL A 431 -2.72 5.60 -13.19
N PHE A 432 -3.83 5.54 -12.43
CA PHE A 432 -5.15 4.87 -12.57
C PHE A 432 -5.90 4.86 -13.93
N ARG A 433 -6.79 3.86 -14.08
CA ARG A 433 -8.26 3.93 -14.39
C ARG A 433 -8.87 2.51 -14.35
N ASN A 434 -10.10 2.23 -13.91
CA ASN A 434 -11.29 3.03 -13.56
C ASN A 434 -11.63 2.94 -12.06
#